data_AF-A0A916DZR2-F1
#
_entry.id   AF-A0A916DZR2-F1
#
_cell.length_a   1.000
_cell.length_b   1.000
_cell.length_c   1.000
_cell.angle_alpha   90.00
_cell.angle_beta   90.00
_cell.angle_gamma   90.00
#
_symmetry.space_group_name_H-M   'P 1'
#
loop_
_entity.id
_entity.type
_entity.pdbx_description
1 polymer ?
#
loop_
_entity_poly.entity_id
_entity_poly.type
_entity_poly.pdbx_seq_one_letter_code
_entity_poly.pdbx_strand_id
1 'polypeptide(L)'
;MISTHTIPKNKWLVAMPNVSGIDPKRLTRERLLSELKKRNINVVNTAKRDELVKELELALANETETTQNDISGNQEDQNVVWNSFHEFPLESGWALKSKQKYGKKGGGKRISKRVWKLLEEYFLEGDVDKSKRFTAATMLENLRRKVEEGELDEEEIPKLQTIQGWISRYSAQHRQKMAEMSLIC
;
A
#
# COMPACT_ATOMS: atom_id res chain seq x y z
N MET A 1 10.50 3.43 33.00
CA MET A 1 11.46 2.57 32.28
C MET A 1 11.69 3.18 30.91
N ILE A 2 12.91 3.62 30.60
CA ILE A 2 13.24 4.32 29.36
C ILE A 2 13.64 3.26 28.34
N SER A 3 12.91 3.18 27.23
CA SER A 3 13.18 2.22 26.15
C SER A 3 14.47 2.60 25.43
N THR A 4 15.50 1.77 25.53
CA THR A 4 16.73 1.93 24.74
C THR A 4 16.52 1.36 23.34
N HIS A 5 16.89 2.14 22.32
CA HIS A 5 16.76 1.78 20.92
C HIS A 5 17.96 0.95 20.45
N THR A 6 17.72 -0.08 19.64
CA THR A 6 18.76 -0.95 19.12
C THR A 6 19.48 -0.28 17.95
N ILE A 7 20.82 -0.18 18.03
CA ILE A 7 21.66 0.33 16.95
C ILE A 7 21.99 -0.83 15.99
N PRO A 8 21.62 -0.75 14.71
CA PRO A 8 21.91 -1.80 13.74
C PRO A 8 23.42 -1.90 13.46
N LYS A 9 23.97 -3.11 13.49
CA LYS A 9 25.40 -3.40 13.25
C LYS A 9 25.83 -3.28 11.78
N ASN A 10 24.88 -3.09 10.88
CA ASN A 10 25.11 -3.14 9.43
C ASN A 10 24.94 -1.72 8.87
N LYS A 11 25.96 -1.20 8.20
CA LYS A 11 25.87 0.03 7.42
C LYS A 11 25.02 -0.28 6.18
N TRP A 12 23.71 -0.10 6.28
CA TRP A 12 22.81 -0.23 5.15
C TRP A 12 23.09 0.92 4.17
N LEU A 13 23.94 0.66 3.18
CA LEU A 13 24.16 1.56 2.06
C LEU A 13 22.96 1.44 1.13
N VAL A 14 21.92 2.23 1.39
CA VAL A 14 20.85 2.45 0.42
C VAL A 14 21.40 3.45 -0.60
N ALA A 15 21.64 3.00 -1.83
CA ALA A 15 21.94 3.92 -2.91
C ALA A 15 20.78 4.93 -3.01
N MET A 16 21.07 6.22 -2.81
CA MET A 16 20.05 7.23 -2.99
C MET A 16 19.56 7.15 -4.43
N PRO A 17 18.24 7.11 -4.68
CA PRO A 17 17.74 7.27 -6.02
C PRO A 17 18.26 8.61 -6.55
N ASN A 18 18.59 8.65 -7.84
CA ASN A 18 19.01 9.88 -8.48
C ASN A 18 18.01 11.00 -8.17
N VAL A 19 18.51 12.22 -7.94
CA VAL A 19 17.70 13.39 -7.58
C VAL A 19 16.62 13.71 -8.63
N SER A 20 16.79 13.23 -9.85
CA SER A 20 15.82 13.40 -10.94
C SER A 20 14.71 12.34 -10.96
N GLY A 21 14.84 11.22 -10.22
CA GLY A 21 13.85 10.12 -10.20
C GLY A 21 13.68 9.43 -11.56
N ILE A 22 14.64 9.59 -12.47
CA ILE A 22 14.58 9.11 -13.85
C ILE A 22 15.19 7.72 -13.91
N ASP A 23 14.50 6.75 -14.53
CA ASP A 23 15.06 5.43 -14.84
C ASP A 23 15.39 5.35 -16.34
N PRO A 24 16.70 5.44 -16.71
CA PRO A 24 17.16 5.38 -18.10
C PRO A 24 16.64 4.17 -18.88
N LYS A 25 16.48 3.02 -18.22
CA LYS A 25 16.04 1.78 -18.89
C LYS A 25 14.60 1.85 -19.37
N ARG A 26 13.76 2.63 -18.66
CA ARG A 26 12.32 2.80 -18.91
C ARG A 26 11.98 3.94 -19.88
N LEU A 27 12.98 4.67 -20.36
CA LEU A 27 12.80 5.83 -21.25
C LEU A 27 12.78 5.44 -22.74
N THR A 28 11.98 6.16 -23.53
CA THR A 28 12.01 6.07 -25.00
C THR A 28 13.26 6.76 -25.56
N ARG A 29 13.71 6.37 -26.76
CA ARG A 29 14.95 6.90 -27.38
C ARG A 29 14.97 8.43 -27.49
N GLU A 30 13.85 9.03 -27.89
CA GLU A 30 13.70 10.48 -28.02
C GLU A 30 13.84 11.21 -26.67
N ARG A 31 13.32 10.59 -25.61
CA ARG A 31 13.38 11.15 -24.25
C ARG A 31 14.78 11.02 -23.67
N LEU A 32 15.50 9.93 -23.97
CA LEU A 32 16.92 9.78 -23.65
C LEU A 32 17.75 10.90 -24.28
N LEU A 33 17.58 11.15 -25.58
CA LEU A 33 18.28 12.24 -26.28
C LEU A 33 17.95 13.62 -25.70
N SER A 34 16.69 13.85 -25.34
CA SER A 34 16.27 15.09 -24.70
C SER A 34 16.91 15.30 -23.33
N GLU A 35 17.02 14.25 -22.51
CA GLU A 35 17.67 14.31 -21.20
C GLU A 35 19.20 14.47 -21.29
N LEU A 36 19.83 13.85 -22.28
CA LEU A 36 21.27 14.02 -22.56
C LEU A 36 21.58 15.44 -23.05
N LYS A 37 20.73 16.00 -23.94
CA LYS A 37 20.85 17.38 -24.42
C LYS A 37 20.67 18.40 -23.29
N LYS A 38 19.74 18.18 -22.37
CA LYS A 38 19.58 19.02 -21.16
C LYS A 38 20.84 19.07 -20.31
N ARG A 39 21.58 17.95 -20.24
CA ARG A 39 22.86 17.82 -19.52
C ARG A 39 24.07 18.28 -20.33
N ASN A 40 23.84 18.89 -21.49
CA ASN A 40 24.87 19.37 -22.42
C ASN A 40 25.82 18.25 -22.90
N ILE A 41 25.36 16.99 -22.92
CA ILE A 41 26.12 15.85 -23.41
C ILE A 41 25.83 15.71 -24.91
N ASN A 42 26.86 15.94 -25.73
CA ASN A 42 26.75 15.84 -27.18
C ASN A 42 26.89 14.38 -27.61
N VAL A 43 25.76 13.72 -27.89
CA VAL A 43 25.76 12.32 -28.35
C VAL A 43 25.46 12.25 -29.84
N VAL A 44 26.22 11.43 -30.56
CA VAL A 44 26.03 11.21 -32.00
C VAL A 44 24.64 10.60 -32.23
N ASN A 45 23.81 11.24 -33.06
CA ASN A 45 22.41 10.84 -33.29
C ASN A 45 22.22 9.43 -33.90
N THR A 46 23.33 8.76 -34.25
CA THR A 46 23.40 7.39 -34.77
C THR A 46 23.59 6.32 -33.68
N ALA A 47 23.77 6.72 -32.42
CA ALA A 47 24.00 5.78 -31.31
C ALA A 47 22.80 4.86 -31.05
N LYS A 48 23.11 3.62 -30.67
CA LYS A 48 22.10 2.61 -30.29
C LYS A 48 21.47 2.99 -28.96
N ARG A 49 20.22 2.56 -28.73
CA ARG A 49 19.48 2.90 -27.50
C ARG A 49 20.25 2.52 -26.23
N ASP A 50 20.93 1.38 -26.24
CA ASP A 50 21.66 0.89 -25.07
C ASP A 50 22.90 1.73 -24.73
N GLU A 51 23.53 2.36 -25.72
CA GLU A 51 24.63 3.29 -25.52
C GLU A 51 24.11 4.57 -24.84
N LEU A 52 22.99 5.11 -25.31
CA LEU A 52 22.31 6.26 -24.70
C LEU A 52 21.89 6.01 -23.26
N VAL A 53 21.46 4.80 -22.94
CA VAL A 53 21.09 4.39 -21.57
C VAL A 53 22.33 4.41 -20.66
N LYS A 54 23.44 3.81 -21.10
CA LYS A 54 24.69 3.77 -20.31
C LYS A 54 25.27 5.15 -20.06
N GLU A 55 25.26 6.03 -21.07
CA GLU A 55 25.74 7.41 -20.93
C GLU A 55 24.88 8.20 -19.95
N LEU A 56 23.56 8.05 -20.01
CA LEU A 56 22.67 8.73 -19.07
C LEU A 56 22.83 8.19 -17.64
N GLU A 57 23.03 6.87 -17.47
CA GLU A 57 23.33 6.27 -16.15
C GLU A 57 24.64 6.81 -15.56
N LEU A 58 25.70 6.94 -16.36
CA LEU A 58 26.98 7.51 -15.93
C LEU A 58 26.84 8.99 -15.56
N ALA A 59 26.11 9.78 -16.36
CA ALA A 59 25.85 11.18 -16.06
C ALA A 59 25.11 11.37 -14.72
N LEU A 60 24.09 10.53 -14.48
CA LEU A 60 23.33 10.54 -13.23
C LEU A 60 24.19 10.11 -12.03
N ALA A 61 25.14 9.20 -12.20
CA ALA A 61 26.07 8.80 -11.14
C ALA A 61 27.05 9.94 -10.79
N ASN A 62 27.61 10.63 -11.79
CA ASN A 62 28.52 11.75 -11.58
C ASN A 62 27.85 12.95 -10.87
N GLU A 63 26.55 13.17 -11.13
CA GLU A 63 25.73 14.16 -10.40
C GLU A 63 25.62 13.83 -8.89
N THR A 64 25.61 12.55 -8.51
CA THR A 64 25.54 12.14 -7.09
C THR A 64 26.89 12.24 -6.36
N GLU A 65 28.00 12.04 -7.07
CA GLU A 65 29.36 12.13 -6.49
C GLU A 65 29.81 13.58 -6.26
N THR A 66 29.43 14.51 -7.15
CA THR A 66 29.77 15.94 -7.01
C THR A 66 29.15 16.58 -5.77
N THR A 67 27.95 16.18 -5.38
CA THR A 67 27.34 16.58 -4.09
C THR A 67 28.04 16.01 -2.84
N GLN A 68 28.85 14.95 -2.99
CA GLN A 68 29.58 14.31 -1.89
C GLN A 68 30.96 14.94 -1.65
N ASN A 69 31.61 15.43 -2.70
CA ASN A 69 32.96 16.00 -2.62
C ASN A 69 33.02 17.40 -1.98
N ASP A 70 31.93 18.17 -1.99
CA ASP A 70 31.84 19.44 -1.26
C ASP A 70 31.83 19.27 0.28
N ILE A 71 31.76 18.02 0.77
CA ILE A 71 31.72 17.68 2.20
C ILE A 71 33.10 17.25 2.74
N SER A 72 34.11 16.98 1.88
CA SER A 72 35.39 16.42 2.34
C SER A 72 36.54 17.43 2.52
N GLY A 73 36.26 18.73 2.46
CA GLY A 73 37.25 19.78 2.71
C GLY A 73 37.10 20.40 4.10
N ASN A 74 38.00 20.03 5.01
CA ASN A 74 38.27 20.61 6.33
C ASN A 74 37.53 19.96 7.51
N GLN A 75 38.22 18.99 8.09
CA GLN A 75 38.04 18.53 9.45
C GLN A 75 38.48 19.64 10.41
N GLU A 76 37.54 20.27 11.10
CA GLU A 76 37.75 20.84 12.43
C GLU A 76 36.42 20.97 13.18
N ASP A 77 36.47 20.58 14.44
CA ASP A 77 35.38 20.45 15.39
C ASP A 77 34.43 21.65 15.42
N GLN A 78 33.24 21.50 14.84
CA GLN A 78 32.04 22.12 15.38
C GLN A 78 30.87 21.14 15.31
N ASN A 79 30.05 21.19 16.35
CA ASN A 79 28.82 20.44 16.54
C ASN A 79 27.85 20.82 15.40
N VAL A 80 28.02 20.22 14.22
CA VAL A 80 27.13 20.42 13.08
C VAL A 80 25.83 19.72 13.44
N VAL A 81 24.90 20.52 13.96
CA VAL A 81 23.47 20.22 13.90
C VAL A 81 23.22 19.75 12.47
N TRP A 82 23.02 18.45 12.30
CA TRP A 82 22.57 17.87 11.05
C TRP A 82 21.19 18.46 10.76
N ASN A 83 21.17 19.67 10.20
CA ASN A 83 20.07 20.19 9.41
C ASN A 83 20.06 19.37 8.12
N SER A 84 19.77 18.07 8.27
CA SER A 84 19.44 17.17 7.18
C SER A 84 18.05 17.56 6.69
N PHE A 85 17.93 18.74 6.11
CA PHE A 85 16.79 19.14 5.30
C PHE A 85 16.85 18.47 3.92
N HIS A 86 17.38 17.26 3.84
CA HIS A 86 17.01 16.37 2.75
C HIS A 86 15.60 15.88 3.08
N GLU A 87 14.62 16.70 2.72
CA GLU A 87 13.23 16.31 2.68
C GLU A 87 13.16 15.02 1.86
N PHE A 88 12.75 13.93 2.52
CA PHE A 88 12.69 12.63 1.90
C PHE A 88 11.80 12.77 0.64
N PRO A 89 12.19 12.22 -0.52
CA PRO A 89 11.51 12.50 -1.79
C PRO A 89 10.06 12.00 -1.82
N LEU A 90 9.64 11.22 -0.82
CA LEU A 90 8.25 10.84 -0.63
C LEU A 90 7.63 11.63 0.51
N GLU A 91 6.42 12.13 0.28
CA GLU A 91 5.64 12.85 1.29
C GLU A 91 5.58 12.07 2.62
N SER A 92 5.59 12.83 3.72
CA SER A 92 5.38 12.28 5.06
C SER A 92 4.13 11.39 5.07
N GLY A 93 4.33 10.13 5.44
CA GLY A 93 3.27 9.13 5.50
C GLY A 93 3.08 8.27 4.24
N TRP A 94 4.02 8.28 3.29
CA TRP A 94 3.99 7.37 2.13
C TRP A 94 3.92 5.88 2.50
N ALA A 95 4.52 5.49 3.63
CA ALA A 95 4.49 4.12 4.16
C ALA A 95 3.33 3.87 5.14
N LEU A 96 2.43 4.84 5.34
CA LEU A 96 1.27 4.64 6.20
C LEU A 96 0.29 3.68 5.53
N LYS A 97 -0.04 2.60 6.24
CA LYS A 97 -1.03 1.61 5.82
C LYS A 97 -2.41 2.22 5.51
N SER A 98 -2.76 3.34 6.16
CA SER A 98 -4.00 4.09 5.89
C SER A 98 -4.02 4.74 4.50
N LYS A 99 -2.86 5.15 3.96
CA LYS A 99 -2.74 5.73 2.62
C LYS A 99 -2.49 4.68 1.53
N GLN A 100 -2.44 3.39 1.90
CA GLN A 100 -2.22 2.30 0.96
C GLN A 100 -3.42 2.12 0.02
N LYS A 101 -3.22 2.38 -1.27
CA LYS A 101 -4.21 2.06 -2.31
C LYS A 101 -4.12 0.57 -2.62
N TYR A 102 -5.09 -0.21 -2.16
CA TYR A 102 -5.23 -1.59 -2.61
C TYR A 102 -5.66 -1.60 -4.09
N GLY A 103 -4.93 -2.33 -4.93
CA GLY A 103 -5.34 -2.55 -6.32
C GLY A 103 -6.76 -3.13 -6.41
N LYS A 104 -7.42 -2.99 -7.57
CA LYS A 104 -8.76 -3.53 -7.80
C LYS A 104 -8.77 -5.03 -7.48
N LYS A 105 -9.28 -5.39 -6.31
CA LYS A 105 -9.38 -6.78 -5.88
C LYS A 105 -10.28 -7.51 -6.89
N GLY A 106 -9.77 -8.60 -7.45
CA GLY A 106 -10.40 -9.34 -8.55
C GLY A 106 -11.90 -9.54 -8.36
N GLY A 107 -12.67 -9.39 -9.44
CA GLY A 107 -14.12 -9.47 -9.47
C GLY A 107 -14.65 -10.89 -9.24
N GLY A 108 -14.35 -11.49 -8.09
CA GLY A 108 -15.01 -12.73 -7.67
C GLY A 108 -16.50 -12.50 -7.41
N LYS A 109 -17.30 -13.57 -7.52
CA LYS A 109 -18.74 -13.55 -7.23
C LYS A 109 -18.95 -12.94 -5.84
N ARG A 110 -19.68 -11.82 -5.78
CA ARG A 110 -20.00 -11.12 -4.53
C ARG A 110 -21.27 -11.71 -3.95
N ILE A 111 -21.40 -11.65 -2.63
CA ILE A 111 -22.67 -11.97 -1.94
C ILE A 111 -23.72 -10.99 -2.45
N SER A 112 -24.91 -11.49 -2.79
CA SER A 112 -26.02 -10.65 -3.26
C SER A 112 -26.48 -9.71 -2.14
N LYS A 113 -27.05 -8.55 -2.49
CA LYS A 113 -27.56 -7.60 -1.48
C LYS A 113 -28.67 -8.22 -0.62
N ARG A 114 -29.43 -9.18 -1.18
CA ARG A 114 -30.52 -9.87 -0.48
C ARG A 114 -29.97 -10.79 0.60
N VAL A 115 -29.04 -11.68 0.24
CA VAL A 115 -28.35 -12.55 1.19
C VAL A 115 -27.60 -11.74 2.25
N TRP A 116 -26.99 -10.60 1.86
CA TRP A 116 -26.34 -9.72 2.82
C TRP A 116 -27.28 -9.23 3.93
N LYS A 117 -28.48 -8.74 3.59
CA LYS A 117 -29.47 -8.27 4.57
C LYS A 117 -29.92 -9.39 5.51
N LEU A 118 -30.14 -10.58 4.98
CA LEU A 118 -30.53 -11.74 5.79
C LEU A 118 -29.43 -12.13 6.79
N LEU A 119 -28.17 -12.14 6.36
CA LEU A 119 -27.04 -12.38 7.25
C LEU A 119 -26.93 -11.32 8.34
N GLU A 120 -27.23 -10.07 8.01
CA GLU A 120 -27.29 -8.94 8.96
C GLU A 120 -28.40 -9.12 10.00
N GLU A 121 -29.61 -9.47 9.57
CA GLU A 121 -30.75 -9.77 10.45
C GLU A 121 -30.42 -10.91 11.43
N TYR A 122 -29.90 -12.04 10.93
CA TYR A 122 -29.49 -13.15 11.78
C TYR A 122 -28.38 -12.76 12.77
N PHE A 123 -27.45 -11.90 12.36
CA PHE A 123 -26.39 -11.46 13.26
C PHE A 123 -26.94 -10.60 14.41
N LEU A 124 -27.83 -9.64 14.10
CA LEU A 124 -28.42 -8.73 15.07
C LEU A 124 -29.34 -9.46 16.06
N GLU A 125 -30.09 -10.46 15.60
CA GLU A 125 -30.92 -11.27 16.51
C GLU A 125 -30.09 -11.99 17.58
N GLY A 126 -28.88 -12.45 17.20
CA GLY A 126 -27.92 -13.02 18.13
C GLY A 126 -27.23 -12.02 19.07
N ASP A 127 -27.24 -10.73 18.72
CA ASP A 127 -26.70 -9.65 19.55
C ASP A 127 -27.73 -9.23 20.62
N VAL A 128 -29.02 -9.23 20.27
CA VAL A 128 -30.14 -9.02 21.21
C VAL A 128 -30.26 -10.18 22.21
N ASP A 129 -30.18 -11.42 21.73
CA ASP A 129 -30.27 -12.61 22.55
C ASP A 129 -29.13 -13.58 22.26
N LYS A 130 -28.19 -13.67 23.20
CA LYS A 130 -27.01 -14.55 23.08
C LYS A 130 -27.38 -16.03 22.94
N SER A 131 -28.55 -16.44 23.43
CA SER A 131 -29.02 -17.83 23.30
C SER A 131 -29.47 -18.17 21.88
N LYS A 132 -29.87 -17.15 21.10
CA LYS A 132 -30.28 -17.26 19.70
C LYS A 132 -29.15 -16.93 18.72
N ARG A 133 -27.91 -16.85 19.21
CA ARG A 133 -26.77 -16.48 18.38
C ARG A 133 -26.55 -17.50 17.26
N PHE A 134 -26.70 -17.03 16.03
CA PHE A 134 -26.47 -17.87 14.87
C PHE A 134 -24.97 -18.14 14.65
N THR A 135 -24.65 -19.41 14.48
CA THR A 135 -23.37 -19.87 13.92
C THR A 135 -23.40 -19.78 12.40
N ALA A 136 -22.23 -19.85 11.76
CA ALA A 136 -22.16 -19.85 10.29
C ALA A 136 -22.94 -21.03 9.66
N ALA A 137 -22.98 -22.18 10.33
CA ALA A 137 -23.74 -23.35 9.87
C ALA A 137 -25.25 -23.11 9.95
N THR A 138 -25.73 -22.59 11.07
CA THR A 138 -27.16 -22.27 11.23
C THR A 138 -27.62 -21.14 10.30
N MET A 139 -26.76 -20.13 10.03
CA MET A 139 -27.06 -19.11 9.03
C MET A 139 -27.21 -19.72 7.64
N LEU A 140 -26.33 -20.67 7.27
CA LEU A 140 -26.39 -21.37 5.99
C LEU A 140 -27.68 -22.21 5.87
N GLU A 141 -28.08 -22.89 6.94
CA GLU A 141 -29.31 -23.68 6.98
C GLU A 141 -30.56 -22.81 6.81
N ASN A 142 -30.63 -21.66 7.49
CA ASN A 142 -31.74 -20.72 7.30
C ASN A 142 -31.77 -20.12 5.89
N LEU A 143 -30.61 -19.88 5.26
CA LEU A 143 -30.56 -19.45 3.86
C LEU A 143 -31.07 -20.55 2.92
N ARG A 144 -30.78 -21.82 3.19
CA ARG A 144 -31.33 -22.95 2.44
C ARG A 144 -32.85 -23.06 2.58
N ARG A 145 -33.38 -22.90 3.81
CA ARG A 145 -34.83 -22.85 4.03
C ARG A 145 -35.50 -21.73 3.21
N LYS A 146 -34.86 -20.56 3.10
CA LYS A 146 -35.37 -19.46 2.25
C LYS A 146 -35.31 -19.76 0.75
N VAL A 147 -34.44 -20.67 0.31
CA VAL A 147 -34.47 -21.18 -1.07
C VAL A 147 -35.64 -22.16 -1.26
N GLU A 148 -35.91 -23.02 -0.29
CA GLU A 148 -37.07 -23.92 -0.31
C GLU A 148 -38.41 -23.16 -0.33
N GLU A 149 -38.47 -22.03 0.38
CA GLU A 149 -39.61 -21.10 0.39
C GLU A 149 -39.76 -20.32 -0.94
N GLY A 150 -38.79 -20.44 -1.87
CA GLY A 150 -38.77 -19.71 -3.14
C GLY A 150 -38.43 -18.22 -3.01
N GLU A 151 -37.95 -17.79 -1.84
CA GLU A 151 -37.55 -16.40 -1.62
C GLU A 151 -36.17 -16.11 -2.22
N LEU A 152 -35.26 -17.09 -2.24
CA LEU A 152 -33.90 -16.96 -2.76
C LEU A 152 -33.61 -17.98 -3.86
N ASP A 153 -32.68 -17.62 -4.76
CA ASP A 153 -32.13 -18.56 -5.74
C ASP A 153 -30.97 -19.36 -5.15
N GLU A 154 -30.87 -20.64 -5.51
CA GLU A 154 -29.79 -21.51 -5.03
C GLU A 154 -28.39 -21.00 -5.41
N GLU A 155 -28.28 -20.31 -6.56
CA GLU A 155 -27.03 -19.70 -7.01
C GLU A 155 -26.53 -18.56 -6.12
N GLU A 156 -27.42 -17.93 -5.34
CA GLU A 156 -27.07 -16.84 -4.44
C GLU A 156 -26.50 -17.35 -3.11
N ILE A 157 -26.67 -18.63 -2.78
CA ILE A 157 -26.20 -19.19 -1.51
C ILE A 157 -24.66 -19.12 -1.45
N PRO A 158 -24.10 -18.40 -0.47
CA PRO A 158 -22.66 -18.34 -0.29
C PRO A 158 -22.15 -19.63 0.38
N LYS A 159 -20.89 -19.95 0.14
CA LYS A 159 -20.22 -21.07 0.82
C LYS A 159 -20.10 -20.79 2.32
N LEU A 160 -20.09 -21.84 3.14
CA LEU A 160 -19.90 -21.74 4.59
C LEU A 160 -18.69 -20.88 4.99
N GLN A 161 -17.54 -21.07 4.33
CA GLN A 161 -16.32 -20.28 4.58
C GLN A 161 -16.52 -18.78 4.29
N THR A 162 -17.37 -18.46 3.30
CA THR A 162 -17.70 -17.07 2.96
C THR A 162 -18.53 -16.44 4.07
N ILE A 163 -19.49 -17.19 4.64
CA ILE A 163 -20.28 -16.73 5.79
C ILE A 163 -19.38 -16.55 7.03
N GLN A 164 -18.48 -17.49 7.33
CA GLN A 164 -17.53 -17.34 8.43
C GLN A 164 -16.64 -16.09 8.27
N GLY A 165 -16.09 -15.89 7.08
CA GLY A 165 -15.29 -14.71 6.77
C GLY A 165 -16.10 -13.41 6.84
N TRP A 166 -17.38 -13.46 6.45
CA TRP A 166 -18.32 -12.35 6.57
C TRP A 166 -18.59 -12.01 8.05
N ILE A 167 -18.94 -12.99 8.89
CA ILE A 167 -19.19 -12.81 10.33
C ILE A 167 -17.99 -12.14 11.01
N SER A 168 -16.77 -12.64 10.76
CA SER A 168 -15.55 -12.08 11.35
C SER A 168 -15.34 -10.60 10.99
N ARG A 169 -15.60 -10.23 9.72
CA ARG A 169 -15.47 -8.85 9.25
C ARG A 169 -16.59 -7.97 9.79
N TYR A 170 -17.82 -8.43 9.67
CA TYR A 170 -19.00 -7.70 10.11
C TYR A 170 -18.95 -7.43 11.60
N SER A 171 -18.58 -8.43 12.40
CA SER A 171 -18.41 -8.29 13.86
C SER A 171 -17.34 -7.26 14.24
N ALA A 172 -16.21 -7.22 13.53
CA ALA A 172 -15.17 -6.21 13.76
C ALA A 172 -15.66 -4.80 13.41
N GLN A 173 -16.31 -4.64 12.26
CA GLN A 173 -16.89 -3.36 11.82
C GLN A 173 -18.01 -2.90 12.76
N HIS A 174 -18.84 -3.81 13.24
CA HIS A 174 -19.93 -3.53 14.17
C HIS A 174 -19.39 -3.00 15.49
N ARG A 175 -18.39 -3.67 16.09
CA ARG A 175 -17.71 -3.18 17.31
C ARG A 175 -17.06 -1.81 17.11
N GLN A 176 -16.43 -1.60 15.96
CA GLN A 176 -15.82 -0.30 15.64
C GLN A 176 -16.89 0.80 15.58
N LYS A 177 -17.99 0.57 14.87
CA LYS A 177 -19.12 1.53 14.80
C LYS A 177 -19.71 1.82 16.17
N MET A 178 -19.90 0.79 17.01
CA MET A 178 -20.41 0.98 18.38
C MET A 178 -19.44 1.83 19.23
N ALA A 179 -18.13 1.59 19.11
CA ALA A 179 -17.12 2.40 19.79
C ALA A 179 -17.11 3.86 19.28
N GLU A 180 -17.21 4.07 17.97
CA GLU A 180 -17.30 5.41 17.37
C GLU A 180 -18.56 6.16 17.83
N MET A 181 -19.72 5.49 17.85
CA MET A 181 -20.96 6.08 18.37
C MET A 181 -20.85 6.44 19.86
N SER A 182 -20.14 5.64 20.66
CA SER A 182 -19.91 5.93 22.08
C SER A 182 -19.04 7.16 22.34
N LEU A 183 -18.30 7.66 21.34
CA LEU A 183 -17.48 8.88 21.46
C LEU A 183 -18.26 10.16 21.13
N ILE A 184 -19.47 10.01 20.59
CA ILE A 184 -20.34 11.12 20.15
C ILE A 184 -21.36 11.49 21.25
N CYS A 185 -21.56 10.62 22.24
CA CYS A 185 -22.34 10.88 23.46
C CYS A 185 -21.41 11.36 24.60
#